data_AF-A0A962YPY5-F1
#
_entry.id   AF-A0A962YPY5-F1
#
_cell.length_a   1.000
_cell.length_b   1.000
_cell.length_c   1.000
_cell.angle_alpha   90.00
_cell.angle_beta   90.00
_cell.angle_gamma   90.00
#
_symmetry.space_group_name_H-M   'P 1'
#
loop_
_entity.id
_entity.type
_entity.pdbx_description
1 polymer ?
#
loop_
_entity_poly.entity_id
_entity_poly.type
_entity_poly.pdbx_seq_one_letter_code
_entity_poly.pdbx_strand_id
1 'polypeptide(L)'
;MTHPRLWLIPLILLALFSVGGVLLWLSQHLIQRSEEVYTGYDEAARRNPFYLAERLLTRLGRTVHSVRRLDELPHPLHIMDTLLIAIPSYALSAADSQWLLDWVKAGGHLLVSVQQPYEPGQGRDHLLNSLEVHSQRVEEPVADPVSVKLSAAMTPLQVRFRADLRLNGDFWRSFEWGAGRITLLTDLSLFTNGRLAEHEHADFLWGLLHQSDPGGELWLQYRMLTPSLAQLLWQYAWMPLAGLILTLMTALWSYSQRLGPLPGSPSGA
;
A
#
# COMPACT_ATOMS: atom_id res chain seq x y z
N MET A 1 -54.59 16.32 -36.85
CA MET A 1 -53.49 17.30 -37.05
C MET A 1 -52.69 17.36 -35.76
N THR A 2 -51.62 16.59 -35.68
CA THR A 2 -50.82 16.41 -34.45
C THR A 2 -49.54 17.22 -34.59
N HIS A 3 -49.39 18.31 -33.82
CA HIS A 3 -48.09 18.98 -33.69
C HIS A 3 -47.11 17.98 -33.06
N PRO A 4 -46.06 17.54 -33.77
CA PRO A 4 -45.07 16.65 -33.17
C PRO A 4 -44.41 17.41 -32.02
N ARG A 5 -44.04 16.67 -30.97
CA ARG A 5 -43.46 17.14 -29.69
C ARG A 5 -42.12 17.88 -29.87
N LEU A 6 -42.11 18.98 -30.62
CA LEU A 6 -40.99 19.86 -30.92
C LEU A 6 -40.46 20.56 -29.64
N TRP A 7 -41.25 20.57 -28.57
CA TRP A 7 -40.87 21.14 -27.28
C TRP A 7 -39.89 20.27 -26.46
N LEU A 8 -39.59 19.04 -26.89
CA LEU A 8 -38.57 18.20 -26.25
C LEU A 8 -37.14 18.50 -26.74
N ILE A 9 -37.00 19.03 -27.96
CA ILE A 9 -35.72 19.48 -28.53
C ILE A 9 -35.08 20.59 -27.69
N PRO A 10 -35.78 21.67 -27.29
CA PRO A 10 -35.19 22.69 -26.42
C PRO A 10 -34.84 22.13 -25.04
N LEU A 11 -35.54 21.10 -24.55
CA LEU A 11 -35.27 20.50 -23.25
C LEU A 11 -34.01 19.61 -23.28
N ILE A 12 -33.75 18.89 -24.38
CA ILE A 12 -32.47 18.21 -24.62
C ILE A 12 -31.36 19.23 -24.74
N LEU A 13 -31.54 20.27 -25.54
CA LEU A 13 -30.52 21.30 -25.71
C LEU A 13 -30.20 21.99 -24.39
N LEU A 14 -31.21 22.24 -23.56
CA LEU A 14 -31.04 22.76 -22.21
C LEU A 14 -30.27 21.77 -21.32
N ALA A 15 -30.62 20.48 -21.34
CA ALA A 15 -29.89 19.47 -20.56
C ALA A 15 -28.43 19.32 -21.03
N LEU A 16 -28.17 19.35 -22.33
CA LEU A 16 -26.83 19.30 -22.91
C LEU A 16 -26.03 20.57 -22.56
N PHE A 17 -26.70 21.73 -22.56
CA PHE A 17 -26.10 22.99 -22.13
C PHE A 17 -25.84 23.01 -20.63
N SER A 18 -26.72 22.45 -19.80
CA SER A 18 -26.52 22.30 -18.36
C SER A 18 -25.39 21.32 -18.07
N VAL A 19 -25.30 20.19 -18.77
CA VAL A 19 -24.20 19.22 -18.63
C VAL A 19 -22.90 19.85 -19.10
N GLY A 20 -22.89 20.56 -20.23
CA GLY A 20 -21.73 21.31 -20.72
C GLY A 20 -21.31 22.42 -19.75
N GLY A 21 -22.26 23.13 -19.17
CA GLY A 21 -22.04 24.17 -18.17
C GLY A 21 -21.52 23.61 -16.85
N VAL A 22 -22.05 22.46 -16.40
CA VAL A 22 -21.53 21.74 -15.23
C VAL A 22 -20.14 21.19 -15.53
N LEU A 23 -19.86 20.67 -16.72
CA LEU A 23 -18.52 20.20 -17.11
C LEU A 23 -17.51 21.36 -17.19
N LEU A 24 -17.90 22.50 -17.75
CA LEU A 24 -17.08 23.72 -17.78
C LEU A 24 -16.88 24.29 -16.38
N TRP A 25 -17.94 24.34 -15.57
CA TRP A 25 -17.85 24.77 -14.18
C TRP A 25 -16.98 23.81 -13.37
N LEU A 26 -17.14 22.49 -13.51
CA LEU A 26 -16.27 21.49 -12.89
C LEU A 26 -14.84 21.68 -13.37
N SER A 27 -14.61 21.90 -14.66
CA SER A 27 -13.27 22.16 -15.20
C SER A 27 -12.63 23.43 -14.63
N GLN A 28 -13.42 24.43 -14.23
CA GLN A 28 -12.92 25.68 -13.67
C GLN A 28 -12.90 25.71 -12.13
N HIS A 29 -13.76 24.93 -11.45
CA HIS A 29 -13.91 24.86 -9.99
C HIS A 29 -13.35 23.58 -9.38
N LEU A 30 -12.94 22.57 -10.17
CA LEU A 30 -11.91 21.61 -9.79
C LEU A 30 -10.61 22.39 -9.73
N ILE A 31 -10.46 23.19 -8.69
CA ILE A 31 -9.19 23.68 -8.22
C ILE A 31 -8.45 22.40 -7.83
N GLN A 32 -7.73 21.85 -8.79
CA GLN A 32 -6.67 20.90 -8.55
C GLN A 32 -5.70 21.66 -7.68
N ARG A 33 -5.81 21.51 -6.35
CA ARG A 33 -4.76 21.89 -5.42
C ARG A 33 -3.56 21.03 -5.80
N SER A 34 -2.85 21.52 -6.80
CA SER A 34 -1.50 21.16 -7.16
C SER A 34 -0.64 21.76 -6.06
N GLU A 35 -0.68 21.11 -4.90
CA GLU A 35 0.50 21.08 -4.06
C GLU A 35 1.64 20.59 -4.96
N GLU A 36 2.77 21.30 -4.99
CA GLU A 36 3.92 20.99 -5.83
C GLU A 36 4.53 19.64 -5.41
N VAL A 37 3.84 18.55 -5.77
CA VAL A 37 4.37 17.20 -5.66
C VAL A 37 5.28 17.04 -6.85
N TYR A 38 6.58 17.05 -6.60
CA TYR A 38 7.64 16.66 -7.53
C TYR A 38 7.15 15.56 -8.48
N THR A 39 6.90 15.90 -9.74
CA THR A 39 6.49 14.97 -10.81
C THR A 39 7.70 14.15 -11.22
N GLY A 40 8.09 13.24 -10.34
CA GLY A 40 9.21 12.36 -10.54
C GLY A 40 9.02 11.05 -9.84
N TYR A 41 7.93 10.34 -10.15
CA TYR A 41 7.74 8.96 -9.73
C TYR A 41 7.05 8.16 -10.85
N ASP A 42 7.92 7.52 -11.63
CA ASP A 42 7.69 6.58 -12.72
C ASP A 42 6.62 5.51 -12.37
N GLU A 43 6.07 4.80 -13.37
CA GLU A 43 5.09 3.70 -13.18
C GLU A 43 5.54 2.71 -12.08
N ALA A 44 6.85 2.54 -11.91
CA ALA A 44 7.50 1.75 -10.87
C ALA A 44 7.08 2.14 -9.44
N ALA A 45 6.96 3.43 -9.11
CA ALA A 45 6.61 3.88 -7.76
C ALA A 45 5.14 3.62 -7.39
N ARG A 46 4.26 3.51 -8.41
CA ARG A 46 2.86 3.09 -8.20
C ARG A 46 2.75 1.61 -7.85
N ARG A 47 3.73 0.80 -8.25
CA ARG A 47 3.71 -0.67 -8.11
C ARG A 47 4.55 -1.15 -6.94
N ASN A 48 5.67 -0.49 -6.64
CA ASN A 48 6.55 -0.79 -5.52
C ASN A 48 6.28 0.18 -4.34
N PRO A 49 5.69 -0.29 -3.22
CA PRO A 49 5.41 0.53 -2.06
C PRO A 49 6.67 1.03 -1.34
N PHE A 50 7.85 0.44 -1.60
CA PHE A 50 9.14 0.83 -0.99
C PHE A 50 10.09 1.51 -1.99
N TYR A 51 9.58 1.99 -3.12
CA TYR A 51 10.38 2.67 -4.14
C TYR A 51 11.22 3.83 -3.59
N LEU A 52 10.64 4.65 -2.68
CA LEU A 52 11.38 5.74 -2.04
C LEU A 52 12.49 5.24 -1.14
N ALA A 53 12.26 4.15 -0.40
CA ALA A 53 13.26 3.55 0.47
C ALA A 53 14.44 3.02 -0.37
N GLU A 54 14.17 2.31 -1.46
CA GLU A 54 15.19 1.86 -2.41
C GLU A 54 16.01 3.04 -2.95
N ARG A 55 15.35 4.11 -3.42
CA ARG A 55 16.03 5.30 -3.95
C ARG A 55 16.85 6.05 -2.90
N LEU A 56 16.33 6.18 -1.68
CA LEU A 56 17.04 6.78 -0.56
C LEU A 56 18.31 6.00 -0.25
N LEU A 57 18.19 4.69 -0.07
CA LEU A 57 19.31 3.82 0.31
C LEU A 57 20.36 3.73 -0.82
N THR A 58 19.91 3.71 -2.07
CA THR A 58 20.80 3.83 -3.23
C THR A 58 21.57 5.15 -3.23
N ARG A 59 20.90 6.27 -2.93
CA ARG A 59 21.55 7.59 -2.82
C ARG A 59 22.54 7.65 -1.66
N LEU A 60 22.28 6.91 -0.59
CA LEU A 60 23.18 6.77 0.56
C LEU A 60 24.33 5.76 0.31
N GLY A 61 24.47 5.24 -0.92
CA GLY A 61 25.61 4.43 -1.34
C GLY A 61 25.44 2.93 -1.15
N ARG A 62 24.25 2.43 -0.81
CA ARG A 62 23.97 0.99 -0.76
C ARG A 62 23.56 0.45 -2.13
N THR A 63 23.99 -0.76 -2.44
CA THR A 63 23.45 -1.53 -3.58
C THR A 63 22.14 -2.17 -3.14
N VAL A 64 21.01 -1.72 -3.71
CA VAL A 64 19.67 -2.21 -3.33
C VAL A 64 19.00 -2.91 -4.51
N HIS A 65 18.47 -4.11 -4.25
CA HIS A 65 17.75 -4.91 -5.22
C HIS A 65 16.33 -5.21 -4.71
N SER A 66 15.32 -4.81 -5.46
CA SER A 66 13.91 -5.07 -5.13
C SER A 66 13.39 -6.31 -5.87
N VAL A 67 12.86 -7.28 -5.12
CA VAL A 67 12.23 -8.50 -5.65
C VAL A 67 10.77 -8.59 -5.23
N ARG A 68 9.95 -9.25 -6.04
CA ARG A 68 8.50 -9.40 -5.75
C ARG A 68 8.23 -10.66 -4.94
N ARG A 69 9.03 -11.69 -5.17
CA ARG A 69 8.86 -13.02 -4.57
C ARG A 69 10.17 -13.47 -3.95
N LEU A 70 10.08 -14.33 -2.93
CA LEU A 70 11.27 -14.87 -2.27
C LEU A 70 12.10 -15.78 -3.18
N ASP A 71 11.46 -16.48 -4.12
CA ASP A 71 12.15 -17.33 -5.12
C ASP A 71 12.90 -16.53 -6.20
N GLU A 72 12.71 -15.20 -6.29
CA GLU A 72 13.50 -14.31 -7.13
C GLU A 72 14.83 -13.88 -6.47
N LEU A 73 15.05 -14.20 -5.19
CA LEU A 73 16.31 -13.91 -4.48
C LEU A 73 17.47 -14.77 -5.01
N PRO A 74 18.73 -14.33 -4.87
CA PRO A 74 19.88 -15.16 -5.21
C PRO A 74 19.97 -16.37 -4.28
N HIS A 75 20.36 -17.52 -4.84
CA HIS A 75 20.54 -18.77 -4.10
C HIS A 75 21.96 -19.29 -4.33
N PRO A 76 22.86 -19.22 -3.33
CA PRO A 76 22.67 -18.71 -1.97
C PRO A 76 22.71 -17.18 -1.87
N LEU A 77 22.02 -16.61 -0.86
CA LEU A 77 22.24 -15.23 -0.42
C LEU A 77 23.63 -15.10 0.19
N HIS A 78 24.29 -13.95 -0.02
CA HIS A 78 25.60 -13.72 0.58
C HIS A 78 25.45 -13.43 2.08
N ILE A 79 26.43 -13.85 2.89
CA ILE A 79 26.36 -13.71 4.35
C ILE A 79 26.46 -12.27 4.84
N MET A 80 26.92 -11.34 3.99
CA MET A 80 26.97 -9.91 4.32
C MET A 80 25.69 -9.19 3.94
N ASP A 81 24.80 -9.85 3.19
CA ASP A 81 23.59 -9.22 2.67
C ASP A 81 22.60 -8.92 3.80
N THR A 82 21.79 -7.90 3.56
CA THR A 82 20.63 -7.59 4.38
C THR A 82 19.37 -7.84 3.56
N LEU A 83 18.37 -8.49 4.15
CA LEU A 83 17.10 -8.79 3.51
C LEU A 83 15.96 -8.17 4.31
N LEU A 84 15.21 -7.27 3.69
CA LEU A 84 13.95 -6.75 4.21
C LEU A 84 12.79 -7.44 3.50
N ILE A 85 11.95 -8.15 4.25
CA ILE A 85 10.77 -8.83 3.70
C ILE A 85 9.47 -8.17 4.12
N ALA A 86 8.66 -7.78 3.13
CA ALA A 86 7.31 -7.26 3.36
C ALA A 86 6.28 -8.37 3.58
N ILE A 87 6.62 -9.63 3.24
CA ILE A 87 5.82 -10.80 3.64
C ILE A 87 5.83 -10.87 5.18
N PRO A 88 4.65 -10.92 5.82
CA PRO A 88 4.58 -11.04 7.27
C PRO A 88 5.07 -12.41 7.73
N SER A 89 5.65 -12.48 8.93
CA SER A 89 6.26 -13.70 9.50
C SER A 89 5.35 -14.94 9.43
N TYR A 90 4.06 -14.79 9.76
CA TYR A 90 3.08 -15.88 9.77
C TYR A 90 2.78 -16.47 8.38
N ALA A 91 3.12 -15.75 7.30
CA ALA A 91 2.87 -16.17 5.93
C ALA A 91 4.07 -16.91 5.30
N LEU A 92 5.21 -16.97 5.99
CA LEU A 92 6.37 -17.73 5.56
C LEU A 92 6.13 -19.23 5.74
N SER A 93 6.56 -20.03 4.76
CA SER A 93 6.53 -21.48 4.90
C SER A 93 7.58 -21.95 5.91
N ALA A 94 7.43 -23.17 6.45
CA ALA A 94 8.44 -23.76 7.33
C ALA A 94 9.82 -23.85 6.65
N ALA A 95 9.85 -24.14 5.35
CA ALA A 95 11.07 -24.22 4.56
C ALA A 95 11.74 -22.85 4.39
N ASP A 96 10.97 -21.82 4.04
CA ASP A 96 11.49 -20.45 3.89
C ASP A 96 12.01 -19.91 5.22
N SER A 97 11.26 -20.12 6.31
CA SER A 97 11.68 -19.72 7.66
C SER A 97 12.98 -20.41 8.06
N GLN A 98 13.10 -21.72 7.85
CA GLN A 98 14.33 -22.45 8.18
C GLN A 98 15.53 -21.96 7.35
N TRP A 99 15.34 -21.80 6.03
CA TRP A 99 16.38 -21.28 5.14
C TRP A 99 16.86 -19.88 5.54
N LEU A 100 15.94 -18.98 5.87
CA LEU A 100 16.26 -17.64 6.36
C LEU A 100 17.02 -17.68 7.68
N LEU A 101 16.57 -18.51 8.64
CA LEU A 101 17.24 -18.67 9.93
C LEU A 101 18.65 -19.24 9.78
N ASP A 102 18.86 -20.20 8.87
CA ASP A 102 20.18 -20.76 8.59
C ASP A 102 21.12 -19.74 7.92
N TRP A 103 20.60 -18.95 6.99
CA TRP A 103 21.35 -17.86 6.36
C TRP A 103 21.73 -16.76 7.36
N VAL A 104 20.80 -16.32 8.20
CA VAL A 104 21.10 -15.36 9.28
C VAL A 104 22.14 -15.94 10.24
N LYS A 105 22.00 -17.21 10.62
CA LYS A 105 22.97 -17.88 11.50
C LYS A 105 24.39 -17.82 10.95
N ALA A 106 24.54 -17.84 9.63
CA ALA A 106 25.82 -17.74 8.92
C ALA A 106 26.37 -16.31 8.81
N GLY A 107 25.59 -15.26 9.11
CA GLY A 107 26.04 -13.87 9.13
C GLY A 107 25.04 -12.84 8.58
N GLY A 108 23.99 -13.30 7.87
CA GLY A 108 23.04 -12.41 7.22
C GLY A 108 22.22 -11.54 8.18
N HIS A 109 21.60 -10.48 7.67
CA HIS A 109 20.66 -9.66 8.44
C HIS A 109 19.25 -9.72 7.88
N LEU A 110 18.29 -10.16 8.69
CA LEU A 110 16.89 -10.24 8.29
C LEU A 110 16.04 -9.17 9.00
N LEU A 111 15.28 -8.39 8.23
CA LEU A 111 14.21 -7.52 8.72
C LEU A 111 12.86 -8.09 8.28
N VAL A 112 11.98 -8.40 9.24
CA VAL A 112 10.67 -9.01 8.97
C VAL A 112 9.56 -8.34 9.76
N SER A 113 8.37 -8.24 9.15
CA SER A 113 7.18 -7.71 9.79
C SER A 113 6.43 -8.76 10.59
N VAL A 114 6.04 -8.42 11.81
CA VAL A 114 5.09 -9.20 12.62
C VAL A 114 3.78 -8.45 12.70
N GLN A 115 2.70 -9.05 12.18
CA GLN A 115 1.40 -8.37 12.01
C GLN A 115 0.25 -9.05 12.75
N GLN A 116 0.53 -10.11 13.50
CA GLN A 116 -0.48 -10.87 14.24
C GLN A 116 0.01 -11.20 15.65
N PRO A 117 -0.90 -11.29 16.64
CA PRO A 117 -0.59 -11.84 17.95
C PRO A 117 -0.11 -13.29 17.85
N TYR A 118 0.87 -13.65 18.67
CA TYR A 118 1.54 -14.93 18.63
C TYR A 118 2.09 -15.30 20.00
N GLU A 119 1.90 -16.55 20.39
CA GLU A 119 2.44 -17.12 21.62
C GLU A 119 3.36 -18.29 21.25
N PRO A 120 4.63 -18.33 21.72
CA PRO A 120 5.55 -19.42 21.42
C PRO A 120 4.96 -20.80 21.74
N GLY A 121 5.13 -21.76 20.83
CA GLY A 121 4.53 -23.09 20.95
C GLY A 121 3.05 -23.17 20.56
N GLN A 122 2.40 -22.05 20.23
CA GLN A 122 1.02 -22.01 19.75
C GLN A 122 0.96 -21.33 18.37
N GLY A 123 0.39 -22.01 17.37
CA GLY A 123 0.16 -21.43 16.04
C GLY A 123 1.15 -21.89 14.96
N ARG A 124 1.16 -21.17 13.83
CA ARG A 124 1.85 -21.57 12.59
C ARG A 124 2.99 -20.63 12.16
N ASP A 125 3.34 -19.66 13.01
CA ASP A 125 4.47 -18.77 12.73
C ASP A 125 5.78 -19.51 13.06
N HIS A 126 6.35 -20.14 12.04
CA HIS A 126 7.58 -20.94 12.18
C HIS A 126 8.79 -20.09 12.57
N LEU A 127 8.80 -18.81 12.17
CA LEU A 127 9.90 -17.90 12.46
C LEU A 127 9.84 -17.45 13.92
N LEU A 128 8.69 -16.96 14.40
CA LEU A 128 8.55 -16.52 15.79
C LEU A 128 8.66 -17.67 16.79
N ASN A 129 8.20 -18.87 16.43
CA ASN A 129 8.35 -20.05 17.27
C ASN A 129 9.82 -20.36 17.59
N SER A 130 10.69 -20.30 16.58
CA SER A 130 12.12 -20.57 16.74
C SER A 130 12.85 -19.47 17.52
N LEU A 131 12.28 -18.26 17.59
CA LEU A 131 12.88 -17.10 18.25
C LEU A 131 12.32 -16.87 19.66
N GLU A 132 11.34 -17.68 20.08
CA GLU A 132 10.63 -17.57 21.36
C GLU A 132 10.10 -16.14 21.62
N VAL A 133 9.68 -15.46 20.55
CA VAL A 133 9.13 -14.10 20.63
C VAL A 133 7.62 -14.15 20.75
N HIS A 134 7.09 -13.51 21.79
CA HIS A 134 5.66 -13.31 21.99
C HIS A 134 5.22 -11.97 21.36
N SER A 135 4.03 -11.97 20.76
CA SER A 135 3.38 -10.76 20.28
C SER A 135 1.94 -10.65 20.77
N GLN A 136 1.55 -9.45 21.21
CA GLN A 136 0.22 -9.17 21.75
C GLN A 136 -0.37 -7.93 21.10
N ARG A 137 -1.68 -7.97 20.84
CA ARG A 137 -2.44 -6.79 20.42
C ARG A 137 -2.75 -5.91 21.63
N VAL A 138 -2.57 -4.61 21.46
CA VAL A 138 -2.92 -3.59 22.45
C VAL A 138 -4.20 -2.90 21.99
N GLU A 139 -5.12 -2.70 22.93
CA GLU A 139 -6.45 -2.12 22.65
C GLU A 139 -6.38 -0.67 22.17
N GLU A 140 -5.42 0.10 22.70
CA GLU A 140 -5.19 1.49 22.31
C GLU A 140 -3.86 1.63 21.56
N PRO A 141 -3.88 1.83 20.23
CA PRO A 141 -2.67 2.13 19.48
C PRO A 141 -2.13 3.50 19.90
N VAL A 142 -0.81 3.61 20.04
CA VAL A 142 -0.16 4.88 20.37
C VAL A 142 -0.22 5.79 19.14
N ALA A 143 -0.92 6.92 19.25
CA ALA A 143 -1.03 7.89 18.17
C ALA A 143 0.24 8.74 18.01
N ASP A 144 0.93 8.99 19.12
CA ASP A 144 2.09 9.87 19.18
C ASP A 144 3.39 9.18 18.74
N PRO A 145 4.38 9.96 18.27
CA PRO A 145 5.70 9.43 17.97
C PRO A 145 6.37 8.84 19.21
N VAL A 146 7.06 7.72 19.01
CA VAL A 146 7.76 6.97 20.06
C VAL A 146 9.24 7.20 19.89
N SER A 147 9.93 7.50 20.99
CA SER A 147 11.38 7.64 20.99
C SER A 147 12.06 6.27 20.93
N VAL A 148 12.65 5.94 19.79
CA VAL A 148 13.36 4.70 19.51
C VAL A 148 14.86 4.92 19.58
N LYS A 149 15.55 4.16 20.44
CA LYS A 149 17.02 4.19 20.54
C LYS A 149 17.61 2.91 19.97
N LEU A 150 18.26 3.02 18.81
CA LEU A 150 18.88 1.90 18.10
C LEU A 150 20.18 1.42 18.75
N SER A 151 21.00 2.35 19.24
CA SER A 151 22.27 2.07 19.90
C SER A 151 22.53 3.11 20.98
N ALA A 152 23.30 2.73 22.01
CA ALA A 152 23.68 3.63 23.11
C ALA A 152 24.33 4.93 22.61
N ALA A 153 25.05 4.85 21.48
CA ALA A 153 25.79 5.95 20.86
C ALA A 153 24.93 6.88 19.97
N MET A 154 23.69 6.50 19.65
CA MET A 154 22.82 7.29 18.78
C MET A 154 21.81 8.09 19.60
N THR A 155 21.41 9.25 19.06
CA THR A 155 20.27 10.02 19.59
C THR A 155 18.98 9.22 19.40
N PRO A 156 18.03 9.28 20.35
CA PRO A 156 16.72 8.69 20.17
C PRO A 156 16.03 9.30 18.95
N LEU A 157 15.44 8.44 18.13
CA LEU A 157 14.69 8.80 16.92
C LEU A 157 13.19 8.82 17.21
N GLN A 158 12.46 9.79 16.71
CA GLN A 158 11.01 9.87 16.82
C GLN A 158 10.36 9.10 15.67
N VAL A 159 9.78 7.94 15.99
CA VAL A 159 9.17 7.02 15.03
C VAL A 159 7.72 6.80 15.40
N ARG A 160 6.81 7.00 14.45
CA ARG A 160 5.38 6.86 14.68
C ARG A 160 4.86 5.53 14.16
N PHE A 161 4.78 4.54 15.02
CA PHE A 161 4.20 3.24 14.69
C PHE A 161 2.68 3.33 14.57
N ARG A 162 2.09 2.71 13.54
CA ARG A 162 0.63 2.58 13.39
C ARG A 162 0.10 1.19 13.78
N ALA A 163 1.00 0.25 14.08
CA ALA A 163 0.60 -1.08 14.48
C ALA A 163 -0.05 -1.06 15.87
N ASP A 164 -1.09 -1.87 16.03
CA ASP A 164 -1.76 -2.19 17.28
C ASP A 164 -1.09 -3.38 18.00
N LEU A 165 0.14 -3.73 17.60
CA LEU A 165 0.84 -4.93 18.06
C LEU A 165 2.12 -4.55 18.83
N ARG A 166 2.44 -5.36 19.84
CA ARG A 166 3.68 -5.30 20.62
C ARG A 166 4.44 -6.61 20.54
N LEU A 167 5.76 -6.53 20.49
CA LEU A 167 6.72 -7.62 20.56
C LEU A 167 7.40 -7.57 21.93
N ASN A 168 7.03 -8.46 22.84
CA ASN A 168 7.52 -8.46 24.22
C ASN A 168 7.41 -7.05 24.89
N GLY A 169 6.36 -6.29 24.57
CA GLY A 169 6.12 -4.93 25.08
C GLY A 169 6.55 -3.77 24.15
N ASP A 170 7.38 -4.02 23.15
CA ASP A 170 7.94 -2.98 22.27
C ASP A 170 7.34 -3.00 20.84
N PHE A 171 7.58 -1.96 20.03
CA PHE A 171 7.15 -1.92 18.62
C PHE A 171 8.13 -2.59 17.65
N TRP A 172 9.36 -2.81 18.08
CA TRP A 172 10.41 -3.44 17.29
C TRP A 172 11.34 -4.16 18.24
N ARG A 173 12.04 -5.18 17.75
CA ARG A 173 13.04 -5.90 18.52
C ARG A 173 14.11 -6.44 17.61
N SER A 174 15.37 -6.30 18.01
CA SER A 174 16.50 -6.89 17.29
C SER A 174 17.28 -7.79 18.23
N PHE A 175 17.73 -8.93 17.71
CA PHE A 175 18.57 -9.87 18.45
C PHE A 175 19.55 -10.57 17.52
N GLU A 176 20.66 -11.01 18.11
CA GLU A 176 21.68 -11.81 17.44
C GLU A 176 21.16 -13.24 17.22
N TRP A 177 21.45 -13.80 16.06
CA TRP A 177 21.17 -15.18 15.73
C TRP A 177 22.37 -15.79 15.02
N GLY A 178 23.14 -16.62 15.72
CA GLY A 178 24.43 -17.10 15.23
C GLY A 178 25.41 -15.94 15.05
N ALA A 179 25.94 -15.79 13.83
CA ALA A 179 26.84 -14.70 13.45
C ALA A 179 26.12 -13.49 12.82
N GLY A 180 24.80 -13.59 12.60
CA GLY A 180 23.99 -12.53 12.00
C GLY A 180 22.93 -11.99 12.95
N ARG A 181 21.96 -11.28 12.38
CA ARG A 181 20.95 -10.54 13.15
C ARG A 181 19.55 -10.72 12.58
N ILE A 182 18.55 -10.71 13.46
CA ILE A 182 17.14 -10.64 13.08
C ILE A 182 16.52 -9.41 13.75
N THR A 183 15.84 -8.60 12.94
CA THR A 183 15.07 -7.46 13.39
C THR A 183 13.60 -7.69 13.05
N LEU A 184 12.79 -7.78 14.10
CA LEU A 184 11.34 -7.87 14.03
C LEU A 184 10.74 -6.47 14.17
N LEU A 185 9.83 -6.11 13.26
CA LEU A 185 9.08 -4.85 13.32
C LEU A 185 7.59 -5.12 13.31
N THR A 186 6.81 -4.40 14.12
CA THR A 186 5.34 -4.52 14.06
C THR A 186 4.74 -3.73 12.90
N ASP A 187 5.44 -2.70 12.41
CA ASP A 187 4.97 -1.83 11.34
C ASP A 187 6.07 -1.60 10.28
N LEU A 188 6.06 -2.35 9.18
CA LEU A 188 6.91 -2.05 8.01
C LEU A 188 6.35 -0.91 7.15
N SER A 189 5.11 -0.46 7.38
CA SER A 189 4.53 0.62 6.57
C SER A 189 5.26 1.95 6.78
N LEU A 190 6.04 2.09 7.85
CA LEU A 190 6.96 3.19 8.11
C LEU A 190 7.88 3.49 6.92
N PHE A 191 8.32 2.45 6.21
CA PHE A 191 9.28 2.57 5.11
C PHE A 191 8.63 2.70 3.73
N THR A 192 7.29 2.82 3.69
CA THR A 192 6.57 2.95 2.42
C THR A 192 6.64 4.36 1.86
N ASN A 193 6.39 4.51 0.56
CA ASN A 193 6.47 5.78 -0.17
C ASN A 193 5.67 6.92 0.49
N GLY A 194 4.55 6.61 1.13
CA GLY A 194 3.71 7.62 1.79
C GLY A 194 4.16 8.02 3.19
N ARG A 195 5.02 7.23 3.85
CA ARG A 195 5.36 7.41 5.27
C ARG A 195 6.85 7.56 5.54
N LEU A 196 7.71 7.22 4.59
CA LEU A 196 9.16 7.28 4.77
C LEU A 196 9.64 8.69 5.13
N ALA A 197 9.00 9.72 4.56
CA ALA A 197 9.32 11.13 4.83
C ALA A 197 8.62 11.71 6.06
N GLU A 198 7.76 10.93 6.73
CA GLU A 198 7.14 11.36 7.99
C GLU A 198 8.10 11.13 9.16
N HIS A 199 8.23 12.12 10.06
CA HIS A 199 9.10 12.04 11.24
C HIS A 199 10.54 11.59 10.87
N GLU A 200 11.17 10.76 11.70
CA GLU A 200 12.54 10.26 11.51
C GLU A 200 12.52 8.79 11.01
N HIS A 201 11.51 8.39 10.22
CA HIS A 201 11.40 7.02 9.70
C HIS A 201 12.54 6.68 8.74
N ALA A 202 13.00 7.64 7.94
CA ALA A 202 14.15 7.47 7.05
C ALA A 202 15.45 7.19 7.83
N ASP A 203 15.70 7.97 8.90
CA ASP A 203 16.84 7.78 9.79
C ASP A 203 16.75 6.45 10.56
N PHE A 204 15.53 6.06 10.96
CA PHE A 204 15.30 4.76 11.59
C PHE A 204 15.62 3.61 10.63
N LEU A 205 15.15 3.66 9.37
CA LEU A 205 15.50 2.68 8.35
C LEU A 205 17.01 2.61 8.14
N TRP A 206 17.66 3.76 7.99
CA TRP A 206 19.09 3.84 7.77
C TRP A 206 19.89 3.25 8.95
N GLY A 207 19.50 3.60 10.18
CA GLY A 207 20.14 3.10 11.39
C GLY A 207 19.91 1.60 11.63
N LEU A 208 18.78 1.04 11.19
CA LEU A 208 18.56 -0.41 11.21
C LEU A 208 19.52 -1.14 10.26
N LEU A 209 19.77 -0.58 9.09
CA LEU A 209 20.66 -1.19 8.08
C LEU A 209 22.16 -0.96 8.37
N HIS A 210 22.50 0.08 9.13
CA HIS A 210 23.88 0.36 9.59
C HIS A 210 24.40 -0.60 10.64
N GLN A 211 23.50 -1.37 11.24
CA GLN A 211 23.84 -2.38 12.22
C GLN A 211 24.46 -3.64 11.60
N SER A 212 24.47 -3.72 10.28
CA SER A 212 25.02 -4.83 9.50
C SER A 212 26.23 -4.42 8.70
N ASP A 213 26.87 -5.40 8.06
CA ASP A 213 28.08 -5.15 7.30
C ASP A 213 27.83 -4.12 6.18
N PRO A 214 28.65 -3.05 6.10
CA PRO A 214 28.54 -2.05 5.05
C PRO A 214 28.79 -2.61 3.64
N GLY A 215 29.49 -3.74 3.51
CA GLY A 215 29.89 -4.32 2.23
C GLY A 215 28.84 -5.20 1.53
N GLY A 216 27.75 -5.57 2.20
CA GLY A 216 26.71 -6.43 1.62
C GLY A 216 25.67 -5.72 0.76
N GLU A 217 24.99 -6.48 -0.09
CA GLU A 217 23.86 -5.98 -0.87
C GLU A 217 22.58 -5.97 -0.01
N LEU A 218 21.66 -5.04 -0.32
CA LEU A 218 20.36 -4.99 0.32
C LEU A 218 19.30 -5.55 -0.61
N TRP A 219 18.64 -6.61 -0.18
CA TRP A 219 17.50 -7.18 -0.86
C TRP A 219 16.20 -6.70 -0.20
N LEU A 220 15.27 -6.20 -1.01
CA LEU A 220 13.97 -5.72 -0.56
C LEU A 220 12.88 -6.54 -1.24
N GLN A 221 12.24 -7.42 -0.49
CA GLN A 221 11.07 -8.14 -0.95
C GLN A 221 9.82 -7.30 -0.69
N TYR A 222 9.05 -7.01 -1.73
CA TYR A 222 7.81 -6.23 -1.64
C TYR A 222 6.60 -6.93 -2.23
N ARG A 223 5.41 -6.58 -1.75
CA ARG A 223 4.14 -6.95 -2.38
C ARG A 223 3.73 -5.88 -3.37
N MET A 224 3.46 -6.26 -4.62
CA MET A 224 3.01 -5.30 -5.64
C MET A 224 1.64 -4.72 -5.28
N LEU A 225 1.53 -3.40 -5.35
CA LEU A 225 0.23 -2.72 -5.21
C LEU A 225 -0.60 -2.97 -6.47
N THR A 226 -1.77 -3.60 -6.30
CA THR A 226 -2.72 -3.81 -7.40
C THR A 226 -3.61 -2.58 -7.55
N PRO A 227 -3.73 -1.98 -8.76
CA PRO A 227 -4.66 -0.87 -8.99
C PRO A 227 -6.10 -1.32 -8.71
N SER A 228 -6.94 -0.39 -8.27
CA SER A 228 -8.35 -0.70 -8.00
C SER A 228 -9.11 -0.97 -9.29
N LEU A 229 -10.21 -1.73 -9.22
CA LEU A 229 -11.06 -1.99 -10.38
C LEU A 229 -11.58 -0.69 -11.01
N ALA A 230 -11.91 0.32 -10.19
CA ALA A 230 -12.30 1.63 -10.67
C ALA A 230 -11.17 2.33 -11.46
N GLN A 231 -9.92 2.26 -10.98
CA GLN A 231 -8.77 2.79 -11.71
C GLN A 231 -8.55 2.07 -13.04
N LEU A 232 -8.66 0.73 -13.03
CA LEU A 232 -8.56 -0.08 -14.25
C LEU A 232 -9.68 0.23 -15.25
N LEU A 233 -10.92 0.39 -14.77
CA LEU A 233 -12.06 0.77 -15.60
C LEU A 233 -11.86 2.16 -16.21
N TRP A 234 -11.37 3.13 -15.43
CA TRP A 234 -11.10 4.46 -15.96
C TRP A 234 -9.95 4.47 -16.98
N GLN A 235 -8.91 3.67 -16.73
CA GLN A 235 -7.73 3.62 -17.60
C GLN A 235 -7.99 2.89 -18.92
N TYR A 236 -8.72 1.77 -18.91
CA TYR A 236 -8.90 0.91 -20.09
C TYR A 236 -10.34 0.88 -20.62
N ALA A 237 -11.34 1.14 -19.78
CA ALA A 237 -12.75 0.98 -20.11
C ALA A 237 -13.50 2.33 -20.26
N TRP A 238 -12.78 3.44 -20.48
CA TRP A 238 -13.42 4.75 -20.68
C TRP A 238 -14.34 4.78 -21.91
N MET A 239 -13.96 4.09 -23.00
CA MET A 239 -14.77 3.98 -24.22
C MET A 239 -16.09 3.21 -24.01
N PRO A 240 -16.10 1.98 -23.47
CA PRO A 240 -17.34 1.27 -23.19
C PRO A 240 -18.19 1.96 -22.11
N LEU A 241 -17.57 2.61 -21.11
CA LEU A 241 -18.31 3.44 -20.14
C LEU A 241 -19.06 4.58 -20.80
N ALA A 242 -18.41 5.31 -21.72
CA ALA A 242 -19.06 6.37 -22.49
C ALA A 242 -20.21 5.83 -23.36
N GLY A 243 -20.00 4.69 -24.02
CA GLY A 243 -21.05 4.02 -24.80
C GLY A 243 -22.24 3.58 -23.93
N LEU A 244 -21.97 3.02 -22.75
CA LEU A 244 -22.98 2.60 -21.78
C LEU A 244 -23.82 3.79 -21.30
N ILE A 245 -23.18 4.92 -20.96
CA ILE A 245 -23.88 6.15 -20.56
C ILE A 245 -24.77 6.64 -21.71
N LEU A 246 -24.25 6.69 -22.93
CA LEU A 246 -25.00 7.14 -24.10
C LEU A 246 -26.22 6.23 -24.37
N THR A 247 -26.04 4.92 -24.29
CA THR A 247 -27.13 3.95 -24.45
C THR A 247 -28.16 4.07 -23.33
N LEU A 248 -27.74 4.22 -22.07
CA LEU A 248 -28.64 4.49 -20.93
C LEU A 248 -29.48 5.75 -21.15
N MET A 249 -28.85 6.84 -21.62
CA MET A 249 -29.58 8.07 -21.93
C MET A 249 -30.62 7.85 -23.02
N THR A 250 -30.29 7.14 -24.10
CA THR A 250 -31.26 6.82 -25.16
C THR A 250 -32.37 5.89 -24.69
N ALA A 251 -32.07 4.93 -23.80
CA ALA A 251 -33.06 4.01 -23.27
C ALA A 251 -34.04 4.72 -22.31
N LEU A 252 -33.53 5.54 -21.38
CA LEU A 252 -34.35 6.36 -20.47
C LEU A 252 -35.24 7.32 -21.25
N TRP A 253 -34.71 7.92 -22.32
CA TRP A 253 -35.49 8.74 -23.26
C TRP A 253 -36.66 7.96 -23.87
N SER A 254 -36.44 6.71 -24.29
CA SER A 254 -37.48 5.89 -24.89
C SER A 254 -38.58 5.48 -23.89
N TYR A 255 -38.23 5.20 -22.64
CA TYR A 255 -39.17 4.79 -21.60
C TYR A 255 -39.99 5.95 -21.02
N SER A 256 -39.41 7.16 -20.96
CA SER A 256 -40.11 8.39 -20.57
C SER A 256 -41.37 8.67 -21.43
N GLN A 257 -41.41 8.18 -22.67
CA GLN A 257 -42.54 8.42 -23.57
C GLN A 257 -43.77 7.53 -23.29
N ARG A 258 -43.69 6.54 -22.39
CA ARG A 258 -44.76 5.55 -22.16
C ARG A 258 -45.66 5.80 -20.93
N LEU A 259 -45.43 6.84 -20.14
CA LEU A 259 -46.37 7.25 -19.09
C LEU A 259 -47.49 8.12 -19.69
N GLY A 260 -48.39 7.50 -20.45
CA GLY A 260 -49.63 8.13 -20.94
C GLY A 260 -50.73 8.10 -19.88
N PRO A 261 -51.68 9.07 -19.88
CA PRO A 261 -52.76 9.09 -18.91
C PRO A 261 -53.63 7.83 -19.04
N LEU A 262 -53.97 7.20 -17.91
CA LEU A 262 -54.95 6.11 -17.88
C LEU A 262 -56.26 6.64 -18.49
N PRO A 263 -56.88 5.95 -19.47
CA PRO A 263 -58.19 6.35 -19.97
C PRO A 263 -59.17 6.34 -18.79
N GLY A 264 -59.80 7.49 -18.51
CA GLY A 264 -60.84 7.58 -17.51
C GLY A 264 -61.96 6.60 -17.82
N SER A 265 -62.34 5.80 -16.82
CA SER A 265 -63.47 4.87 -16.89
C SER A 265 -64.73 5.62 -17.37
N PRO A 266 -65.45 5.13 -18.39
CA PRO A 266 -66.69 5.77 -18.79
C PRO A 266 -67.74 5.61 -17.69
N SER A 267 -68.24 6.72 -17.17
CA SER A 267 -69.42 6.78 -16.30
C SER A 267 -70.64 6.37 -17.12
N GLY A 268 -71.07 5.11 -16.96
CA GLY A 268 -72.37 4.63 -17.42
C GLY A 268 -73.45 4.93 -16.38
N ALA A 269 -74.43 5.73 -16.81
CA ALA A 269 -75.83 5.89 -16.36
C ALA A 269 -76.14 5.90 -14.86
#